data_AF-A0A7W9IL90-F1
#
_entry.id   AF-A0A7W9IL90-F1
#
_cell.length_a   1.000
_cell.length_b   1.000
_cell.length_c   1.000
_cell.angle_alpha   90.00
_cell.angle_beta   90.00
_cell.angle_gamma   90.00
#
_symmetry.space_group_name_H-M   'P 1'
#
loop_
_entity.id
_entity.type
_entity.pdbx_description
1 polymer ?
#
loop_
_entity_poly.entity_id
_entity_poly.type
_entity_poly.pdbx_seq_one_letter_code
_entity_poly.pdbx_strand_id
1 'polypeptide(L)'
;MPTLATSRLTGTPTSFHEPVSARLADEFLTVSVDTVDRCVTEVWACAEHLGIEATPEVVERVAREHLLALVNSAPPPRGPR
;
A
#
# COMPACT_ATOMS: atom_id res chain seq x y z
N MET A 1 13.49 29.80 26.52
CA MET A 1 13.70 28.71 25.54
C MET A 1 12.57 27.71 25.70
N PRO A 2 11.48 27.76 24.92
CA PRO A 2 10.46 26.72 24.98
C PRO A 2 10.83 25.57 24.04
N THR A 3 10.49 24.38 24.53
CA THR A 3 10.73 23.05 23.98
C THR A 3 9.51 22.59 23.18
N LEU A 4 9.77 21.93 22.05
CA LEU A 4 9.00 20.90 21.33
C LEU A 4 7.46 21.00 21.27
N ALA A 5 6.96 21.05 20.04
CA ALA A 5 5.71 20.38 19.65
C ALA A 5 5.94 19.69 18.29
N THR A 6 6.51 18.49 18.31
CA THR A 6 6.43 17.59 17.16
C THR A 6 5.01 17.02 17.15
N SER A 7 4.11 17.69 16.42
CA SER A 7 2.81 17.13 16.10
C SER A 7 2.99 15.95 15.15
N ARG A 8 3.10 14.73 15.71
CA ARG A 8 2.77 13.52 14.95
C ARG A 8 1.26 13.49 14.83
N LEU A 9 0.75 13.97 13.69
CA LEU A 9 -0.60 13.64 13.24
C LEU A 9 -0.62 12.13 13.02
N THR A 10 -1.16 11.41 14.00
CA THR A 10 -1.62 10.03 13.82
C THR A 10 -2.77 10.07 12.83
N GLY A 11 -2.46 9.88 11.55
CA GLY A 11 -3.46 9.65 10.52
C GLY A 11 -4.21 8.36 10.87
N THR A 12 -5.52 8.47 11.05
CA THR A 12 -6.42 7.32 10.90
C THR A 12 -7.14 7.46 9.56
N PRO A 13 -6.63 6.89 8.46
CA PRO A 13 -7.42 6.67 7.26
C PRO A 13 -7.90 5.21 7.18
N THR A 14 -8.37 4.61 8.28
CA THR A 14 -8.79 3.19 8.26
C THR A 14 -10.06 2.97 7.40
N SER A 15 -10.96 3.96 7.32
CA SER A 15 -12.25 3.77 6.63
C SER A 15 -12.17 3.70 5.10
N PHE A 16 -11.15 4.29 4.47
CA PHE A 16 -10.96 4.26 3.02
C PHE A 16 -9.92 3.22 2.57
N HIS A 17 -9.06 2.79 3.49
CA HIS A 17 -8.08 1.73 3.24
C HIS A 17 -8.75 0.38 2.98
N GLU A 18 -9.69 0.02 3.85
CA GLU A 18 -10.40 -1.26 3.81
C GLU A 18 -11.09 -1.56 2.45
N PRO A 19 -11.83 -0.64 1.80
CA PRO A 19 -12.42 -0.92 0.50
C PRO A 19 -11.38 -1.06 -0.63
N VAL A 20 -10.25 -0.37 -0.56
CA VAL A 20 -9.17 -0.48 -1.56
C VAL A 20 -8.43 -1.81 -1.39
N SER A 21 -8.05 -2.16 -0.16
CA SER A 21 -7.39 -3.44 0.14
C SER A 21 -8.27 -4.63 -0.25
N ALA A 22 -9.58 -4.58 0.02
CA ALA A 22 -10.50 -5.65 -0.35
C ALA A 22 -10.61 -5.85 -1.86
N ARG A 23 -10.70 -4.76 -2.64
CA ARG A 23 -10.75 -4.83 -4.12
C ARG A 23 -9.48 -5.41 -4.71
N LEU A 24 -8.33 -4.97 -4.22
CA LEU A 24 -7.04 -5.48 -4.68
C LEU A 24 -6.81 -6.93 -4.26
N ALA A 25 -7.29 -7.33 -3.08
CA ALA A 25 -7.20 -8.72 -2.64
C ALA A 25 -8.04 -9.67 -3.51
N ASP A 26 -9.21 -9.23 -4.00
CA ASP A 26 -10.04 -10.01 -4.93
C ASP A 26 -9.38 -10.16 -6.32
N GLU A 27 -8.63 -9.15 -6.75
CA GLU A 27 -7.94 -9.16 -8.03
C GLU A 27 -6.61 -9.95 -8.00
N PHE A 28 -5.84 -9.81 -6.94
CA PHE A 28 -4.51 -10.42 -6.79
C PHE A 28 -4.56 -11.67 -5.90
N LEU A 29 -5.34 -12.68 -6.31
CA LEU A 29 -5.53 -13.93 -5.54
C LEU A 29 -4.24 -14.72 -5.27
N THR A 30 -3.17 -14.47 -6.03
CA THR A 30 -1.85 -15.08 -5.85
C THR A 30 -0.99 -14.37 -4.80
N VAL A 31 -1.41 -13.19 -4.35
CA VAL A 31 -0.74 -12.39 -3.33
C VAL A 31 -1.54 -12.50 -2.01
N SER A 32 -0.86 -12.60 -0.88
CA SER A 32 -1.54 -12.67 0.42
C SER A 32 -2.22 -11.34 0.76
N VAL A 33 -3.38 -11.41 1.41
CA VAL A 33 -4.14 -10.23 1.86
C VAL A 33 -3.30 -9.29 2.73
N ASP A 34 -2.44 -9.83 3.59
CA ASP A 34 -1.48 -9.05 4.40
C ASP A 34 -0.48 -8.25 3.54
N THR A 35 0.00 -8.85 2.45
CA THR A 35 0.91 -8.15 1.52
C THR A 35 0.17 -7.05 0.76
N VAL A 36 -1.09 -7.27 0.39
CA VAL A 36 -1.93 -6.24 -0.22
C VAL A 36 -2.15 -5.09 0.75
N ASP A 37 -2.57 -5.36 1.99
CA ASP A 37 -2.84 -4.34 3.00
C ASP A 37 -1.60 -3.48 3.32
N ARG A 38 -0.44 -4.13 3.48
CA ARG A 38 0.83 -3.44 3.65
C ARG A 38 1.20 -2.59 2.44
N CYS A 39 0.99 -3.09 1.22
CA CYS A 39 1.27 -2.34 0.00
C CYS A 39 0.41 -1.07 -0.08
N VAL A 40 -0.89 -1.18 0.20
CA VAL A 40 -1.80 -0.03 0.19
C VAL A 40 -1.42 0.98 1.28
N THR A 41 -1.04 0.52 2.47
CA THR A 41 -0.54 1.37 3.56
C THR A 41 0.75 2.10 3.18
N GLU A 42 1.71 1.40 2.59
CA GLU A 42 2.98 1.98 2.13
C GLU A 42 2.76 3.03 1.04
N VAL A 43 1.89 2.74 0.07
CA VAL A 43 1.53 3.69 -1.00
C VAL A 43 0.87 4.94 -0.43
N TRP A 44 -0.04 4.78 0.53
CA TRP A 44 -0.68 5.90 1.21
C TRP A 44 0.34 6.78 1.93
N ALA A 45 1.20 6.17 2.75
CA ALA A 45 2.24 6.89 3.48
C ALA A 45 3.23 7.58 2.52
N CYS A 46 3.58 6.94 1.40
CA CYS A 46 4.42 7.55 0.36
C CYS A 46 3.75 8.76 -0.29
N ALA A 47 2.47 8.66 -0.64
CA ALA A 47 1.72 9.75 -1.26
C ALA A 47 1.66 10.98 -0.33
N GLU A 48 1.31 10.76 0.95
CA GLU A 48 1.31 11.82 1.96
C GLU A 48 2.71 12.44 2.15
N HIS A 49 3.76 11.60 2.20
CA HIS A 49 5.13 12.08 2.35
C HIS A 49 5.60 12.95 1.18
N LEU A 50 5.13 12.64 -0.04
CA LEU A 50 5.43 13.42 -1.25
C LEU A 50 4.54 14.67 -1.40
N GLY A 51 3.59 14.89 -0.48
CA GLY A 51 2.60 15.98 -0.57
C GLY A 51 1.59 15.79 -1.70
N ILE A 52 1.43 14.55 -2.18
CA ILE A 52 0.41 14.17 -3.16
C ILE A 52 -0.90 13.91 -2.40
N GLU A 53 -2.02 14.35 -2.96
CA GLU A 53 -3.33 14.02 -2.43
C GLU A 53 -3.56 12.50 -2.50
N ALA A 54 -3.50 11.83 -1.35
CA ALA A 54 -3.68 10.39 -1.22
C ALA A 54 -5.17 10.00 -1.34
N THR A 55 -5.75 10.22 -2.52
CA THR A 55 -7.13 9.79 -2.79
C THR A 55 -7.17 8.27 -2.97
N PRO A 56 -8.30 7.62 -2.65
CA PRO A 56 -8.44 6.17 -2.83
C PRO A 56 -8.15 5.70 -4.27
N GLU A 57 -8.54 6.49 -5.27
CA GLU A 57 -8.28 6.18 -6.69
C GLU A 57 -6.79 6.23 -7.03
N VAL A 58 -6.04 7.21 -6.51
CA VAL A 58 -4.59 7.30 -6.73
C VAL A 58 -3.88 6.14 -6.03
N VAL A 59 -4.25 5.88 -4.78
CA VAL A 59 -3.65 4.79 -3.99
C VAL A 59 -3.94 3.44 -4.63
N GLU A 60 -5.18 3.18 -5.08
CA GLU A 60 -5.54 1.93 -5.73
C GLU A 60 -4.72 1.70 -7.01
N ARG A 61 -4.58 2.72 -7.86
CA ARG A 61 -3.80 2.61 -9.11
C ARG A 61 -2.33 2.33 -8.84
N VAL A 62 -1.71 3.06 -7.90
CA VAL A 62 -0.29 2.86 -7.60
C VAL A 62 -0.05 1.51 -6.92
N ALA A 63 -0.90 1.10 -5.98
CA ALA A 63 -0.80 -0.20 -5.33
C ALA A 63 -0.97 -1.36 -6.32
N ARG A 64 -1.91 -1.25 -7.26
CA ARG A 64 -2.10 -2.21 -8.35
C ARG A 64 -0.85 -2.38 -9.20
N GLU A 65 -0.23 -1.28 -9.63
CA GLU A 65 1.03 -1.34 -10.40
C GLU A 65 2.16 -2.00 -9.60
N HIS A 66 2.27 -1.70 -8.30
CA HIS A 66 3.24 -2.36 -7.42
C HIS A 66 3.00 -3.86 -7.28
N LEU A 67 1.74 -4.28 -7.08
CA LEU A 67 1.37 -5.69 -6.99
C LEU A 67 1.60 -6.43 -8.31
N LEU A 68 1.29 -5.79 -9.44
CA LEU A 68 1.56 -6.34 -10.76
C LEU A 68 3.06 -6.53 -10.99
N ALA A 69 3.87 -5.53 -10.62
CA ALA A 69 5.33 -5.63 -10.68
C ALA A 69 5.85 -6.75 -9.78
N LEU A 70 5.29 -6.93 -8.58
CA LEU A 70 5.65 -7.99 -7.65
C LEU A 70 5.36 -9.38 -8.23
N VAL A 71 4.18 -9.58 -8.81
CA VAL A 71 3.80 -10.85 -9.46
C VAL A 71 4.72 -11.14 -10.65
N ASN A 72 5.02 -10.13 -11.47
CA ASN A 72 5.87 -10.30 -12.66
C ASN A 72 7.35 -10.47 -12.33
N SER A 73 7.81 -9.95 -11.19
CA SER A 73 9.21 -10.03 -10.76
C SER A 73 9.50 -11.24 -9.88
N ALA A 74 8.49 -12.05 -9.54
CA ALA A 74 8.68 -13.26 -8.77
C ALA A 74 9.69 -14.18 -9.49
N PRO A 75 10.83 -14.50 -8.85
CA PRO A 75 11.81 -15.38 -9.47
C PRO A 75 11.16 -16.74 -9.75
N PRO A 76 11.49 -17.40 -10.88
CA PRO A 76 10.95 -18.71 -11.18
C PRO A 76 11.24 -19.66 -10.02
N PRO A 77 10.29 -20.56 -9.68
CA PRO A 77 10.48 -21.51 -8.59
C PRO A 77 11.77 -22.27 -8.86
N ARG A 78 12.70 -22.22 -7.90
CA ARG A 78 13.96 -22.96 -7.99
C ARG A 78 13.59 -24.43 -7.99
N GLY A 79 13.63 -25.06 -9.17
CA GLY A 79 13.32 -26.48 -9.35
C GLY A 79 14.24 -27.35 -8.49
N PRO A 80 13.84 -28.60 -8.18
CA PRO A 80 14.63 -29.48 -7.35
C PRO A 80 15.99 -29.73 -8.02
N ARG A 81 17.06 -29.51 -7.26
CA ARG A 81 18.42 -29.93 -7.62
C ARG A 81 18.55 -31.43 -7.47
#